data_AF-A0A8K0I0L0-F1
#
_entry.id   AF-A0A8K0I0L0-F1
#
_cell.length_a   1.000
_cell.length_b   1.000
_cell.length_c   1.000
_cell.angle_alpha   90.00
_cell.angle_beta   90.00
_cell.angle_gamma   90.00
#
_symmetry.space_group_name_H-M   'P 1'
#
loop_
_entity.id
_entity.type
_entity.pdbx_description
1 polymer ?
#
loop_
_entity_poly.entity_id
_entity_poly.type
_entity_poly.pdbx_seq_one_letter_code
_entity_poly.pdbx_strand_id
1 'polypeptide(L)'
;MALVVPVVTLAYIKPPKPLAAYRRRNIQGARRDAELRMLACIHNTRHVHSLTRLLDVSKPSKRSPIFVYALHLVGVSGRVSSMLIMHPSAGYSHYGHPDRPSLPYGQAQSESILAAIESYKQHSPGVSFQPLTAFSQPATMHEDICSIAEERHASLIVLPFHKHMTVDGAMEEVGSTAVRPVNLNVLSNAPCSVAILVDRGLGTGAALLFSGARRASHHIVLLVFIGGPDDREALAYAWRMAEHSAIVLTVVRLIEAATLSQSQSISSVTDAENSTSLLADAQLDKERDEEALREFRLRFVSDESVVFTEKVASDGGETVATLREMGSNYDLYVVGRSHVRKSVLTAGLEEWSEFQELGPIGDFLASSDFGAKVSVLVVQQYVERNLADAD
;
A
#
# COMPACT_ATOMS: atom_id res chain seq x y z
N MET A 1 -8.43 -49.35 -34.86
CA MET A 1 -8.43 -47.90 -34.59
C MET A 1 -8.06 -47.70 -33.13
N ALA A 2 -6.76 -47.55 -32.85
CA ALA A 2 -6.27 -47.39 -31.49
C ALA A 2 -6.49 -45.95 -31.04
N LEU A 3 -7.21 -45.76 -29.93
CA LEU A 3 -7.34 -44.48 -29.23
C LEU A 3 -6.00 -44.15 -28.58
N VAL A 4 -5.31 -43.15 -29.12
CA VAL A 4 -4.14 -42.54 -28.48
C VAL A 4 -4.66 -41.45 -27.55
N VAL A 5 -4.75 -41.77 -26.26
CA VAL A 5 -4.95 -40.76 -25.21
C VAL A 5 -3.58 -40.12 -24.97
N PRO A 6 -3.44 -38.78 -25.06
CA PRO A 6 -2.18 -38.14 -24.70
C PRO A 6 -1.98 -38.28 -23.19
N VAL A 7 -0.92 -38.99 -22.81
CA VAL A 7 -0.38 -38.97 -21.45
C VAL A 7 0.10 -37.54 -21.20
N VAL A 8 -0.69 -36.76 -20.47
CA VAL A 8 -0.26 -35.45 -19.98
C VAL A 8 0.85 -35.70 -18.97
N THR A 9 2.06 -35.38 -19.42
CA THR A 9 3.31 -35.40 -18.68
C THR A 9 3.14 -34.70 -17.34
N LEU A 10 3.44 -35.45 -16.27
CA LEU A 10 3.81 -35.04 -14.92
C LEU A 10 3.68 -33.54 -14.65
N ALA A 11 2.60 -33.20 -13.94
CA ALA A 11 2.49 -32.00 -13.16
C ALA A 11 3.85 -31.68 -12.53
N TYR A 12 4.31 -30.44 -12.73
CA TYR A 12 5.38 -29.84 -11.96
C TYR A 12 4.86 -29.67 -10.52
N ILE A 13 4.75 -30.78 -9.79
CA ILE A 13 4.62 -30.76 -8.33
C ILE A 13 5.99 -30.34 -7.84
N LYS A 14 6.17 -29.02 -7.79
CA LYS A 14 7.28 -28.42 -7.06
C LYS A 14 7.16 -28.98 -5.64
N PRO A 15 8.17 -29.71 -5.12
CA PRO A 15 8.12 -30.15 -3.74
C PRO A 15 7.88 -28.89 -2.89
N PRO A 16 7.00 -28.91 -1.87
CA PRO A 16 6.91 -27.83 -0.93
C PRO A 16 8.31 -27.68 -0.34
N LYS A 17 9.06 -26.68 -0.81
CA LYS A 17 10.28 -26.28 -0.13
C LYS A 17 9.81 -26.02 1.29
N PRO A 18 10.43 -26.61 2.32
CA PRO A 18 10.02 -26.34 3.68
C PRO A 18 9.97 -24.83 3.83
N LEU A 19 8.83 -24.33 4.33
CA LEU A 19 8.46 -22.94 4.61
C LEU A 19 9.40 -22.29 5.64
N ALA A 20 10.69 -22.49 5.48
CA ALA A 20 11.76 -21.94 6.26
C ALA A 20 11.96 -20.50 5.80
N ALA A 21 11.11 -19.64 6.35
CA ALA A 21 11.32 -18.22 6.57
C ALA A 21 10.94 -17.25 5.44
N TYR A 22 9.67 -17.28 5.00
CA TYR A 22 9.03 -16.03 4.55
C TYR A 22 8.84 -15.10 5.77
N ARG A 23 9.95 -14.58 6.32
CA ARG A 23 9.99 -13.84 7.60
C ARG A 23 9.70 -12.35 7.46
N ARG A 24 9.75 -11.79 6.25
CA ARG A 24 9.62 -10.35 5.98
C ARG A 24 8.31 -10.04 5.27
N ARG A 25 7.21 -10.29 5.99
CA ARG A 25 5.83 -10.15 5.49
C ARG A 25 5.25 -8.76 5.76
N ASN A 26 5.97 -7.92 6.50
CA ASN A 26 5.66 -6.53 6.74
C ASN A 26 6.96 -5.70 6.71
N ILE A 27 6.79 -4.39 6.59
CA ILE A 27 7.84 -3.38 6.49
C ILE A 27 8.37 -3.07 7.90
N GLN A 28 7.48 -2.95 8.90
CA GLN A 28 7.89 -2.63 10.27
C GLN A 28 8.88 -3.67 10.82
N GLY A 29 8.68 -4.95 10.54
CA GLY A 29 9.55 -6.04 11.01
C GLY A 29 10.84 -6.22 10.19
N ALA A 30 11.00 -5.50 9.07
CA ALA A 30 12.21 -5.53 8.27
C ALA A 30 13.26 -4.53 8.80
N ARG A 31 14.53 -4.76 8.48
CA ARG A 31 15.56 -3.72 8.69
C ARG A 31 15.24 -2.53 7.81
N ARG A 32 15.45 -1.30 8.31
CA ARG A 32 15.08 -0.06 7.60
C ARG A 32 15.77 0.12 6.25
N ASP A 33 17.01 -0.33 6.16
CA ASP A 33 17.84 -0.33 4.95
C ASP A 33 17.67 -1.61 4.12
N ALA A 34 16.82 -2.54 4.53
CA ALA A 34 16.56 -3.72 3.72
C ALA A 34 15.91 -3.33 2.38
N GLU A 35 16.17 -4.16 1.38
CA GLU A 35 15.44 -4.15 0.12
C GLU A 35 13.93 -4.26 0.39
N LEU A 36 13.16 -3.28 -0.08
CA LEU A 36 11.72 -3.33 -0.05
C LEU A 36 11.23 -4.06 -1.30
N ARG A 37 10.67 -5.26 -1.12
CA ARG A 37 10.08 -6.05 -2.20
C ARG A 37 8.59 -5.77 -2.31
N MET A 38 8.16 -5.24 -3.45
CA MET A 38 6.78 -4.88 -3.71
C MET A 38 6.20 -5.78 -4.81
N LEU A 39 4.94 -6.21 -4.67
CA LEU A 39 4.13 -6.70 -5.78
C LEU A 39 3.11 -5.60 -6.12
N ALA A 40 3.27 -4.95 -7.27
CA ALA A 40 2.39 -3.87 -7.68
C ALA A 40 1.40 -4.35 -8.75
N CYS A 41 0.11 -4.26 -8.45
CA CYS A 41 -0.97 -4.65 -9.34
C CYS A 41 -1.29 -3.54 -10.34
N ILE A 42 -1.34 -3.88 -11.62
CA ILE A 42 -1.53 -2.94 -12.72
C ILE A 42 -2.68 -3.47 -13.59
N HIS A 43 -3.69 -2.65 -13.84
CA HIS A 43 -4.81 -2.98 -14.74
C HIS A 43 -4.80 -2.14 -16.02
N ASN A 44 -4.07 -1.02 -16.02
CA ASN A 44 -3.97 -0.10 -17.14
C ASN A 44 -2.68 0.74 -17.01
N THR A 45 -2.38 1.53 -18.04
CA THR A 45 -1.19 2.40 -18.08
C THR A 45 -1.22 3.54 -17.06
N ARG A 46 -2.41 3.99 -16.62
CA ARG A 46 -2.54 5.01 -15.56
C ARG A 46 -1.98 4.48 -14.23
N HIS A 47 -2.23 3.21 -13.90
CA HIS A 47 -1.70 2.61 -12.67
C HIS A 47 -0.18 2.53 -12.67
N VAL A 48 0.45 2.39 -13.85
CA VAL A 48 1.91 2.49 -13.98
C VAL A 48 2.37 3.88 -13.56
N HIS A 49 1.67 4.93 -14.03
CA HIS A 49 2.02 6.30 -13.66
C HIS A 49 1.90 6.51 -12.14
N SER A 50 0.77 6.16 -11.54
CA SER A 50 0.54 6.28 -10.10
C SER A 50 1.62 5.54 -9.29
N LEU A 51 1.97 4.31 -9.73
CA LEU A 51 3.05 3.52 -9.12
C LEU A 51 4.40 4.23 -9.22
N THR A 52 4.77 4.75 -10.39
CA THR A 52 6.05 5.45 -10.56
C THR A 52 6.16 6.69 -9.66
N ARG A 53 5.07 7.44 -9.49
CA ARG A 53 5.02 8.58 -8.57
C ARG A 53 5.17 8.18 -7.12
N LEU A 54 4.54 7.07 -6.71
CA LEU A 54 4.74 6.50 -5.38
C LEU A 54 6.20 6.08 -5.17
N LEU A 55 6.83 5.46 -6.16
CA LEU A 55 8.23 5.06 -6.09
C LEU A 55 9.18 6.25 -5.99
N ASP A 56 8.91 7.34 -6.70
CA ASP A 56 9.69 8.58 -6.64
C ASP A 56 9.74 9.15 -5.22
N VAL A 57 8.61 9.13 -4.50
CA VAL A 57 8.55 9.60 -3.11
C VAL A 57 9.06 8.57 -2.09
N SER A 58 9.31 7.32 -2.49
CA SER A 58 9.69 6.22 -1.56
C SER A 58 11.20 6.11 -1.28
N LYS A 59 11.99 7.10 -1.73
CA LYS A 59 13.45 7.17 -1.60
C LYS A 59 14.20 5.87 -1.97
N PRO A 60 14.08 5.37 -3.21
CA PRO A 60 14.94 4.30 -3.67
C PRO A 60 16.41 4.73 -3.61
N SER A 61 17.28 3.87 -3.09
CA SER A 61 18.73 4.12 -3.05
C SER A 61 19.53 2.82 -3.12
N LYS A 62 20.85 2.90 -3.35
CA LYS A 62 21.71 1.71 -3.31
C LYS A 62 21.76 1.03 -1.94
N ARG A 63 21.57 1.80 -0.87
CA ARG A 63 21.59 1.29 0.51
C ARG A 63 20.24 0.73 0.93
N SER A 64 19.15 1.25 0.35
CA SER A 64 17.79 0.84 0.63
C SER A 64 17.03 0.71 -0.69
N PRO A 65 17.31 -0.34 -1.48
CA PRO A 65 16.74 -0.50 -2.81
C PRO A 65 15.27 -0.90 -2.76
N ILE A 66 14.54 -0.64 -3.85
CA ILE A 66 13.17 -1.09 -4.05
C ILE A 66 13.15 -2.07 -5.21
N PHE A 67 12.61 -3.26 -4.98
CA PHE A 67 12.39 -4.24 -6.03
C PHE A 67 10.88 -4.40 -6.26
N VAL A 68 10.44 -4.28 -7.52
CA VAL A 68 9.01 -4.30 -7.87
C VAL A 68 8.71 -5.44 -8.84
N TYR A 69 7.86 -6.37 -8.41
CA TYR A 69 7.15 -7.26 -9.31
C TYR A 69 5.95 -6.49 -9.87
N ALA A 70 6.06 -6.01 -11.11
CA ALA A 70 4.99 -5.25 -11.75
C ALA A 70 4.02 -6.21 -12.45
N LEU A 71 2.90 -6.51 -11.79
CA LEU A 71 1.93 -7.52 -12.21
C LEU A 71 0.80 -6.89 -13.02
N HIS A 72 0.85 -7.03 -14.34
CA HIS A 72 -0.26 -6.68 -15.22
C HIS A 72 -1.36 -7.76 -15.15
N LEU A 73 -2.53 -7.38 -14.66
CA LEU A 73 -3.69 -8.26 -14.49
C LEU A 73 -4.64 -8.12 -15.69
N VAL A 74 -4.76 -9.20 -16.46
CA VAL A 74 -5.62 -9.26 -17.65
C VAL A 74 -6.81 -10.16 -17.36
N GLY A 75 -8.00 -9.57 -17.32
CA GLY A 75 -9.25 -10.30 -17.17
C GLY A 75 -9.56 -11.15 -18.39
N VAL A 76 -9.81 -12.45 -18.18
CA VAL A 76 -10.24 -13.37 -19.23
C VAL A 76 -11.55 -14.04 -18.85
N SER A 77 -12.46 -14.15 -19.82
CA SER A 77 -13.71 -14.90 -19.69
C SER A 77 -13.54 -16.29 -20.34
N GLY A 78 -13.95 -17.36 -19.65
CA GLY A 78 -14.03 -18.71 -20.23
C GLY A 78 -12.77 -19.57 -20.17
N ARG A 79 -11.69 -19.13 -19.51
CA ARG A 79 -10.55 -20.02 -19.19
C ARG A 79 -10.75 -20.68 -17.83
N VAL A 80 -10.45 -21.98 -17.73
CA VAL A 80 -10.57 -22.76 -16.48
C VAL A 80 -9.32 -22.59 -15.58
N SER A 81 -8.20 -22.11 -16.12
CA SER A 81 -6.92 -21.99 -15.40
C SER A 81 -6.25 -20.63 -15.66
N SER A 82 -5.59 -20.08 -14.62
CA SER A 82 -4.79 -18.86 -14.72
C SER A 82 -3.47 -19.12 -15.46
N MET A 83 -2.95 -18.08 -16.12
CA MET A 83 -1.68 -18.15 -16.83
C MET A 83 -0.80 -16.97 -16.45
N LEU A 84 0.43 -17.23 -16.03
CA LEU A 84 1.42 -16.22 -15.69
C LEU A 84 2.55 -16.19 -16.71
N ILE A 85 2.83 -15.01 -17.26
CA ILE A 85 3.96 -14.74 -18.14
C ILE A 85 4.95 -13.87 -17.39
N MET A 86 6.21 -14.32 -17.34
CA MET A 86 7.32 -13.53 -16.84
C MET A 86 8.05 -12.89 -18.01
N HIS A 87 8.17 -11.56 -18.00
CA HIS A 87 8.88 -10.84 -19.06
C HIS A 87 10.37 -10.74 -18.73
N PRO A 88 11.27 -10.81 -19.72
CA PRO A 88 12.70 -10.65 -19.47
C PRO A 88 13.00 -9.28 -18.84
N SER A 89 13.73 -9.27 -17.72
CA SER A 89 14.29 -8.04 -17.16
C SER A 89 15.47 -7.61 -18.04
N ALA A 90 15.39 -6.44 -18.67
CA ALA A 90 16.41 -5.97 -19.61
C ALA A 90 17.82 -6.00 -18.97
N GLY A 91 18.68 -6.85 -19.56
CA GLY A 91 19.97 -7.33 -19.05
C GLY A 91 20.43 -8.57 -19.82
N TYR A 92 19.49 -9.35 -20.35
CA TYR A 92 19.70 -10.35 -21.41
C TYR A 92 19.19 -9.79 -22.74
N SER A 93 19.91 -8.84 -23.31
CA SER A 93 19.72 -8.43 -24.69
C SER A 93 20.28 -9.51 -25.62
N HIS A 94 19.46 -10.51 -25.96
CA HIS A 94 19.64 -11.14 -27.26
C HIS A 94 19.13 -10.15 -28.30
N TYR A 95 20.09 -9.54 -29.00
CA TYR A 95 19.88 -8.84 -30.25
C TYR A 95 18.87 -9.61 -31.13
N GLY A 96 17.74 -8.98 -31.46
CA GLY A 96 16.98 -9.29 -32.66
C GLY A 96 16.27 -10.64 -32.77
N HIS A 97 15.43 -11.05 -31.80
CA HIS A 97 14.43 -12.09 -32.06
C HIS A 97 13.00 -11.52 -32.14
N PRO A 98 12.24 -11.76 -33.25
CA PRO A 98 10.86 -11.33 -33.39
C PRO A 98 9.86 -12.15 -32.54
N ASP A 99 10.31 -13.24 -31.92
CA ASP A 99 9.46 -14.15 -31.14
C ASP A 99 9.24 -13.63 -29.71
N ARG A 100 8.53 -12.52 -29.57
CA ARG A 100 7.72 -12.33 -28.36
C ARG A 100 6.48 -13.20 -28.52
N PRO A 101 6.15 -14.11 -27.57
CA PRO A 101 4.90 -14.84 -27.64
C PRO A 101 3.75 -13.83 -27.77
N SER A 102 3.02 -13.89 -28.88
CA SER A 102 1.89 -13.02 -29.16
C SER A 102 0.88 -13.17 -28.02
N LEU A 103 0.63 -12.09 -27.29
CA LEU A 103 -0.34 -12.10 -26.20
C LEU A 103 -1.74 -12.23 -26.82
N PRO A 104 -2.53 -13.26 -26.46
CA PRO A 104 -3.80 -13.54 -27.12
C PRO A 104 -4.89 -12.50 -26.85
N TYR A 105 -4.70 -11.58 -25.89
CA TYR A 105 -5.65 -10.53 -25.52
C TYR A 105 -4.91 -9.35 -24.85
N GLY A 106 -5.31 -8.11 -25.14
CA GLY A 106 -4.74 -6.91 -24.49
C GLY A 106 -3.28 -6.61 -24.83
N GLN A 107 -2.80 -7.05 -26.01
CA GLN A 107 -1.40 -6.95 -26.41
C GLN A 107 -0.88 -5.49 -26.42
N ALA A 108 -1.60 -4.57 -27.06
CA ALA A 108 -1.19 -3.17 -27.13
C ALA A 108 -1.10 -2.49 -25.74
N GLN A 109 -2.04 -2.80 -24.83
CA GLN A 109 -2.01 -2.28 -23.46
C GLN A 109 -0.83 -2.87 -22.68
N SER A 110 -0.61 -4.18 -22.77
CA SER A 110 0.51 -4.86 -22.13
C SER A 110 1.86 -4.31 -22.63
N GLU A 111 2.01 -4.12 -23.94
CA GLU A 111 3.21 -3.52 -24.54
C GLU A 111 3.43 -2.08 -24.07
N SER A 112 2.36 -1.28 -24.01
CA SER A 112 2.44 0.10 -23.49
C SER A 112 2.85 0.15 -22.01
N ILE A 113 2.31 -0.76 -21.18
CA ILE A 113 2.69 -0.90 -19.78
C ILE A 113 4.18 -1.29 -19.65
N LEU A 114 4.63 -2.29 -20.42
CA LEU A 114 6.03 -2.72 -20.41
C LEU A 114 6.98 -1.59 -20.86
N ALA A 115 6.61 -0.85 -21.90
CA ALA A 115 7.38 0.29 -22.37
C ALA A 115 7.46 1.41 -21.33
N ALA A 116 6.36 1.71 -20.64
CA ALA A 116 6.33 2.71 -19.57
C ALA A 116 7.22 2.32 -18.37
N ILE A 117 7.20 1.04 -17.96
CA ILE A 117 8.06 0.52 -16.89
C ILE A 117 9.54 0.62 -17.29
N GLU A 118 9.88 0.22 -18.52
CA GLU A 118 11.26 0.28 -19.00
C GLU A 118 11.76 1.73 -19.08
N SER A 119 10.92 2.67 -19.53
CA SER A 119 11.24 4.10 -19.56
C SER A 119 11.53 4.65 -18.16
N TYR A 120 10.78 4.21 -17.14
CA TYR A 120 11.01 4.63 -15.76
C TYR A 120 12.32 4.08 -15.19
N LYS A 121 12.59 2.78 -15.42
CA LYS A 121 13.80 2.09 -14.94
C LYS A 121 15.09 2.79 -15.38
N GLN A 122 15.12 3.38 -16.58
CA GLN A 122 16.28 4.11 -17.10
C GLN A 122 16.65 5.35 -16.27
N HIS A 123 15.70 5.94 -15.53
CA HIS A 123 15.85 7.22 -14.85
C HIS A 123 15.85 7.10 -13.32
N SER A 124 15.62 5.90 -12.77
CA SER A 124 15.41 5.70 -11.33
C SER A 124 16.43 4.74 -10.72
N PRO A 125 17.67 5.21 -10.44
CA PRO A 125 18.69 4.39 -9.81
C PRO A 125 18.25 3.96 -8.41
N GLY A 126 18.27 2.65 -8.14
CA GLY A 126 17.82 2.08 -6.86
C GLY A 126 16.44 1.41 -6.93
N VAL A 127 15.75 1.49 -8.07
CA VAL A 127 14.56 0.67 -8.35
C VAL A 127 14.91 -0.41 -9.37
N SER A 128 14.47 -1.64 -9.11
CA SER A 128 14.52 -2.75 -10.07
C SER A 128 13.12 -3.29 -10.32
N PHE A 129 12.85 -3.72 -11.55
CA PHE A 129 11.55 -4.26 -11.96
C PHE A 129 11.68 -5.67 -12.50
N GLN A 130 10.69 -6.51 -12.17
CA GLN A 130 10.39 -7.75 -12.85
C GLN A 130 8.94 -7.69 -13.34
N PRO A 131 8.71 -7.36 -14.63
CA PRO A 131 7.35 -7.30 -15.16
C PRO A 131 6.76 -8.71 -15.32
N LEU A 132 5.48 -8.84 -14.96
CA LEU A 132 4.69 -10.07 -15.03
C LEU A 132 3.35 -9.76 -15.70
N THR A 133 2.74 -10.73 -16.37
CA THR A 133 1.37 -10.64 -16.87
C THR A 133 0.59 -11.88 -16.45
N ALA A 134 -0.47 -11.69 -15.69
CA ALA A 134 -1.38 -12.75 -15.28
C ALA A 134 -2.69 -12.65 -16.04
N PHE A 135 -3.12 -13.77 -16.64
CA PHE A 135 -4.41 -13.93 -17.29
C PHE A 135 -5.31 -14.76 -16.38
N SER A 136 -6.31 -14.12 -15.80
CA SER A 136 -7.13 -14.74 -14.76
C SER A 136 -8.57 -14.28 -14.85
N GLN A 137 -9.49 -15.10 -14.32
CA GLN A 137 -10.86 -14.65 -14.15
C GLN A 137 -10.90 -13.61 -13.02
N PRO A 138 -11.70 -12.53 -13.14
CA PRO A 138 -11.87 -11.54 -12.07
C PRO A 138 -12.12 -12.14 -10.69
N ALA A 139 -12.87 -13.24 -10.62
CA ALA A 139 -13.20 -13.92 -9.37
C ALA A 139 -11.96 -14.50 -8.66
N THR A 140 -10.97 -15.01 -9.40
CA THR A 140 -9.80 -15.71 -8.84
C THR A 140 -8.50 -14.88 -8.92
N MET A 141 -8.53 -13.68 -9.50
CA MET A 141 -7.35 -12.81 -9.62
C MET A 141 -6.62 -12.59 -8.29
N HIS A 142 -7.38 -12.47 -7.20
CA HIS A 142 -6.81 -12.28 -5.86
C HIS A 142 -5.96 -13.48 -5.39
N GLU A 143 -6.34 -14.70 -5.77
CA GLU A 143 -5.58 -15.91 -5.45
C GLU A 143 -4.22 -15.89 -6.15
N ASP A 144 -4.19 -15.48 -7.43
CA ASP A 144 -2.94 -15.33 -8.18
C ASP A 144 -2.06 -14.22 -7.56
N ILE A 145 -2.64 -13.08 -7.18
CA ILE A 145 -1.90 -11.99 -6.50
C ILE A 145 -1.27 -12.49 -5.21
N CYS A 146 -2.05 -13.14 -4.34
CA CYS A 146 -1.56 -13.66 -3.06
C CYS A 146 -0.50 -14.74 -3.26
N SER A 147 -0.74 -15.71 -4.15
CA SER A 147 0.21 -16.77 -4.47
C SER A 147 1.54 -16.22 -4.99
N ILE A 148 1.49 -15.27 -5.94
CA ILE A 148 2.70 -14.62 -6.47
C ILE A 148 3.44 -13.86 -5.36
N ALA A 149 2.72 -13.11 -4.51
CA ALA A 149 3.32 -12.37 -3.41
C ALA A 149 4.08 -13.31 -2.44
N GLU A 150 3.47 -14.44 -2.10
CA GLU A 150 4.07 -15.45 -1.25
C GLU A 150 5.28 -16.13 -1.92
N GLU A 151 5.13 -16.62 -3.15
CA GLU A 151 6.21 -17.29 -3.90
C GLU A 151 7.42 -16.38 -4.15
N ARG A 152 7.19 -15.07 -4.26
CA ARG A 152 8.23 -14.07 -4.55
C ARG A 152 8.71 -13.33 -3.30
N HIS A 153 8.17 -13.69 -2.14
CA HIS A 153 8.48 -13.09 -0.86
C HIS A 153 8.36 -11.56 -0.89
N ALA A 154 7.25 -11.05 -1.43
CA ALA A 154 6.93 -9.63 -1.36
C ALA A 154 6.73 -9.22 0.11
N SER A 155 7.15 -8.02 0.49
CA SER A 155 6.85 -7.49 1.82
C SER A 155 5.63 -6.56 1.81
N LEU A 156 5.26 -6.08 0.62
CA LEU A 156 4.14 -5.18 0.40
C LEU A 156 3.45 -5.50 -0.95
N ILE A 157 2.13 -5.65 -0.94
CA ILE A 157 1.32 -5.63 -2.16
C ILE A 157 0.78 -4.20 -2.35
N VAL A 158 0.98 -3.61 -3.52
CA VAL A 158 0.41 -2.29 -3.86
C VAL A 158 -0.74 -2.50 -4.84
N LEU A 159 -1.93 -2.10 -4.40
CA LEU A 159 -3.17 -2.16 -5.15
C LEU A 159 -3.56 -0.75 -5.62
N PRO A 160 -3.99 -0.59 -6.87
CA PRO A 160 -4.58 0.65 -7.34
C PRO A 160 -6.02 0.79 -6.83
N PHE A 161 -6.46 2.00 -6.55
CA PHE A 161 -7.88 2.27 -6.32
C PHE A 161 -8.68 2.20 -7.64
N HIS A 162 -9.94 1.72 -7.55
CA HIS A 162 -10.79 1.46 -8.72
C HIS A 162 -11.33 2.73 -9.39
N LYS A 163 -11.37 3.86 -8.66
CA LYS A 163 -11.74 5.17 -9.22
C LYS A 163 -10.52 6.01 -9.54
N HIS A 164 -10.65 6.85 -10.55
CA HIS A 164 -9.63 7.79 -10.98
C HIS A 164 -10.17 9.21 -11.05
N MET A 165 -9.29 10.16 -10.81
CA MET A 165 -9.62 11.57 -10.98
C MET A 165 -9.76 11.92 -12.47
N THR A 166 -10.92 12.48 -12.83
CA THR A 166 -11.21 13.03 -14.15
C THR A 166 -10.74 14.48 -14.26
N VAL A 167 -10.86 15.09 -15.44
CA VAL A 167 -10.38 16.47 -15.70
C VAL A 167 -11.12 17.51 -14.86
N ASP A 168 -12.42 17.31 -14.64
CA ASP A 168 -13.27 18.09 -13.76
C ASP A 168 -12.96 17.84 -12.26
N GLY A 169 -12.18 16.80 -11.95
CA GLY A 169 -11.73 16.47 -10.60
C GLY A 169 -12.65 15.53 -9.83
N ALA A 170 -13.70 15.01 -10.47
CA ALA A 170 -14.52 13.95 -9.91
C ALA A 170 -13.74 12.62 -9.88
N MET A 171 -14.14 11.72 -8.99
CA MET A 171 -13.60 10.36 -8.93
C MET A 171 -14.56 9.41 -9.62
N GLU A 172 -14.18 8.92 -10.81
CA GLU A 172 -15.01 8.02 -11.60
C GLU A 172 -14.37 6.65 -11.73
N GLU A 173 -15.20 5.61 -11.70
CA GLU A 173 -14.79 4.26 -12.05
C GLU A 173 -14.82 4.12 -13.57
N VAL A 174 -13.63 4.05 -14.20
CA VAL A 174 -13.50 3.95 -15.65
C VAL A 174 -12.78 2.64 -15.99
N GLY A 175 -13.49 1.73 -16.66
CA GLY A 175 -12.94 0.46 -17.13
C GLY A 175 -13.51 -0.74 -16.40
N SER A 176 -12.65 -1.61 -15.87
CA SER A 176 -13.06 -2.88 -15.29
C SER A 176 -13.58 -2.72 -13.86
N THR A 177 -14.83 -3.14 -13.63
CA THR A 177 -15.45 -3.19 -12.30
C THR A 177 -14.90 -4.30 -11.39
N ALA A 178 -13.91 -5.07 -11.88
CA ALA A 178 -13.28 -6.15 -11.15
C ALA A 178 -12.29 -5.66 -10.08
N VAL A 179 -11.76 -4.43 -10.20
CA VAL A 179 -10.67 -3.93 -9.34
C VAL A 179 -11.09 -3.92 -7.88
N ARG A 180 -12.28 -3.39 -7.56
CA ARG A 180 -12.75 -3.30 -6.17
C ARG A 180 -12.96 -4.68 -5.52
N PRO A 181 -13.71 -5.63 -6.12
CA PRO A 181 -13.83 -6.98 -5.58
C PRO A 181 -12.48 -7.67 -5.38
N VAL A 182 -11.55 -7.52 -6.32
CA VAL A 182 -10.19 -8.07 -6.20
C VAL A 182 -9.46 -7.46 -5.02
N ASN A 183 -9.50 -6.13 -4.85
CA ASN A 183 -8.84 -5.46 -3.73
C ASN A 183 -9.36 -5.94 -2.38
N LEU A 184 -10.69 -6.07 -2.22
CA LEU A 184 -11.31 -6.58 -0.99
C LEU A 184 -10.85 -8.00 -0.67
N ASN A 185 -10.79 -8.87 -1.68
CA ASN A 185 -10.34 -10.24 -1.52
C ASN A 185 -8.84 -10.31 -1.20
N VAL A 186 -8.00 -9.46 -1.82
CA VAL A 186 -6.58 -9.37 -1.46
C VAL A 186 -6.40 -8.90 -0.03
N LEU A 187 -7.09 -7.83 0.41
CA LEU A 187 -7.00 -7.34 1.79
C LEU A 187 -7.34 -8.42 2.83
N SER A 188 -8.23 -9.35 2.50
CA SER A 188 -8.67 -10.43 3.38
C SER A 188 -7.72 -11.63 3.43
N ASN A 189 -6.94 -11.86 2.36
CA ASN A 189 -6.15 -13.07 2.13
C ASN A 189 -4.65 -12.82 1.93
N ALA A 190 -4.20 -11.56 1.94
CA ALA A 190 -2.84 -11.19 1.60
C ALA A 190 -1.82 -11.86 2.52
N PRO A 191 -0.74 -12.42 1.95
CA PRO A 191 0.29 -13.06 2.74
C PRO A 191 1.35 -12.06 3.22
N CYS A 192 1.18 -10.76 3.00
CA CYS A 192 2.03 -9.67 3.49
C CYS A 192 1.21 -8.38 3.59
N SER A 193 1.84 -7.29 4.03
CA SER A 193 1.19 -5.99 4.13
C SER A 193 0.63 -5.56 2.77
N VAL A 194 -0.44 -4.79 2.80
CA VAL A 194 -1.13 -4.30 1.59
C VAL A 194 -1.20 -2.79 1.66
N ALA A 195 -0.99 -2.11 0.54
CA ALA A 195 -1.28 -0.69 0.41
C ALA A 195 -2.22 -0.45 -0.76
N ILE A 196 -3.23 0.41 -0.57
CA ILE A 196 -4.09 0.90 -1.64
C ILE A 196 -3.71 2.33 -1.96
N LEU A 197 -3.40 2.59 -3.23
CA LEU A 197 -3.05 3.92 -3.73
C LEU A 197 -4.26 4.55 -4.43
N VAL A 198 -4.77 5.63 -3.82
CA VAL A 198 -5.74 6.54 -4.41
C VAL A 198 -4.97 7.71 -5.03
N ASP A 199 -4.80 7.67 -6.35
CA ASP A 199 -4.08 8.72 -7.07
C ASP A 199 -5.01 9.86 -7.49
N ARG A 200 -4.72 11.07 -7.00
CA ARG A 200 -5.37 12.33 -7.41
C ARG A 200 -4.39 13.32 -8.02
N GLY A 201 -3.38 12.81 -8.72
CA GLY A 201 -2.36 13.61 -9.37
C GLY A 201 -1.12 13.80 -8.52
N LEU A 202 -0.66 12.74 -7.85
CA LEU A 202 0.58 12.75 -7.08
C LEU A 202 1.74 13.26 -7.96
N GLY A 203 2.39 14.34 -7.53
CA GLY A 203 3.48 14.97 -8.29
C GLY A 203 3.06 15.75 -9.55
N THR A 204 1.77 16.05 -9.70
CA THR A 204 1.23 16.94 -10.75
C THR A 204 0.62 18.24 -10.20
N GLY A 205 0.73 18.47 -8.89
CA GLY A 205 0.14 19.60 -8.17
C GLY A 205 0.62 20.99 -8.62
N ALA A 206 -0.15 22.02 -8.24
CA ALA A 206 -0.01 23.42 -8.63
C ALA A 206 1.36 24.07 -8.33
N ALA A 207 2.20 23.44 -7.51
CA ALA A 207 3.60 23.83 -7.35
C ALA A 207 4.40 23.79 -8.67
N LEU A 208 3.93 23.05 -9.68
CA LEU A 208 4.50 23.03 -11.03
C LEU A 208 3.94 24.12 -11.97
N LEU A 209 2.84 24.79 -11.63
CA LEU A 209 2.19 25.79 -12.49
C LEU A 209 2.82 27.19 -12.37
N PHE A 210 3.67 27.43 -11.37
CA PHE A 210 4.53 28.62 -11.31
C PHE A 210 5.85 28.35 -12.04
N SER A 211 5.76 28.34 -13.37
CA SER A 211 6.91 28.22 -14.27
C SER A 211 7.85 29.41 -14.09
N GLY A 212 9.02 29.16 -13.47
CA GLY A 212 10.08 30.15 -13.28
C GLY A 212 11.23 29.72 -12.38
N ALA A 213 11.07 28.70 -11.53
CA ALA A 213 12.12 28.25 -10.62
C ALA A 213 12.60 26.83 -10.95
N ARG A 214 13.87 26.69 -11.37
CA ARG A 214 14.64 25.45 -11.28
C ARG A 214 14.95 25.11 -9.80
N ARG A 215 13.92 24.93 -8.97
CA ARG A 215 14.06 24.50 -7.57
C ARG A 215 13.45 23.11 -7.45
N ALA A 216 14.16 22.20 -6.78
CA ALA A 216 13.72 20.85 -6.51
C ALA A 216 12.25 20.87 -6.05
N SER A 217 11.38 20.13 -6.74
CA SER A 217 9.98 19.99 -6.36
C SER A 217 9.93 19.31 -4.99
N HIS A 218 9.68 20.09 -3.94
CA HIS A 218 9.48 19.55 -2.60
C HIS A 218 8.08 18.92 -2.54
N HIS A 219 8.03 17.62 -2.24
CA HIS A 219 6.79 16.93 -1.94
C HIS A 219 6.47 17.07 -0.47
N ILE A 220 5.22 17.37 -0.15
CA ILE A 220 4.79 17.48 1.24
C ILE A 220 3.89 16.28 1.55
N VAL A 221 4.33 15.44 2.48
CA VAL A 221 3.66 14.19 2.84
C VAL A 221 3.12 14.32 4.26
N LEU A 222 1.88 13.91 4.47
CA LEU A 222 1.29 13.83 5.81
C LEU A 222 1.05 12.38 6.20
N LEU A 223 1.56 11.98 7.37
CA LEU A 223 1.21 10.72 8.01
C LEU A 223 0.24 10.99 9.16
N VAL A 224 -0.96 10.41 9.11
CA VAL A 224 -1.90 10.42 10.24
C VAL A 224 -1.64 9.18 11.08
N PHE A 225 -1.43 9.36 12.39
CA PHE A 225 -1.17 8.29 13.34
C PHE A 225 -2.17 8.39 14.49
N ILE A 226 -3.12 7.46 14.55
CA ILE A 226 -4.01 7.26 15.70
C ILE A 226 -3.41 6.22 16.66
N GLY A 227 -2.86 5.14 16.09
CA GLY A 227 -2.29 4.01 16.81
C GLY A 227 -2.77 2.67 16.26
N GLY A 228 -2.00 1.62 16.54
CA GLY A 228 -2.27 0.27 16.05
C GLY A 228 -1.32 -0.21 14.94
N PRO A 229 -1.48 -1.48 14.53
CA PRO A 229 -0.56 -2.15 13.61
C PRO A 229 -0.48 -1.48 12.23
N ASP A 230 -1.62 -1.07 11.67
CA ASP A 230 -1.69 -0.44 10.35
C ASP A 230 -0.97 0.92 10.31
N ASP A 231 -1.15 1.74 11.35
CA ASP A 231 -0.47 3.04 11.47
C ASP A 231 1.04 2.88 11.71
N ARG A 232 1.46 1.84 12.45
CA ARG A 232 2.88 1.49 12.60
C ARG A 232 3.52 1.06 11.29
N GLU A 233 2.78 0.31 10.48
CA GLU A 233 3.23 -0.09 9.14
C GLU A 233 3.30 1.12 8.19
N ALA A 234 2.31 2.01 8.25
CA ALA A 234 2.29 3.28 7.55
C ALA A 234 3.49 4.16 7.93
N LEU A 235 3.80 4.27 9.23
CA LEU A 235 4.98 4.95 9.76
C LEU A 235 6.28 4.31 9.26
N ALA A 236 6.36 2.98 9.20
CA ALA A 236 7.54 2.28 8.68
C ALA A 236 7.78 2.57 7.18
N TYR A 237 6.72 2.70 6.39
CA TYR A 237 6.84 3.12 4.99
C TYR A 237 7.21 4.61 4.86
N ALA A 238 6.54 5.49 5.62
CA ALA A 238 6.82 6.93 5.64
C ALA A 238 8.25 7.25 6.11
N TRP A 239 8.82 6.42 6.99
CA TRP A 239 10.23 6.52 7.39
C TRP A 239 11.17 6.52 6.18
N ARG A 240 10.91 5.68 5.18
CA ARG A 240 11.71 5.64 3.96
C ARG A 240 11.59 6.94 3.18
N MET A 241 10.38 7.51 3.11
CA MET A 241 10.14 8.80 2.46
C MET A 241 10.89 9.94 3.15
N ALA A 242 10.96 9.93 4.48
CA ALA A 242 11.64 10.96 5.27
C ALA A 242 13.13 11.11 4.93
N GLU A 243 13.78 10.06 4.41
CA GLU A 243 15.18 10.13 3.97
C GLU A 243 15.35 10.79 2.58
N HIS A 244 14.26 11.18 1.92
CA HIS A 244 14.29 11.85 0.64
C HIS A 244 14.48 13.36 0.82
N SER A 245 15.57 13.92 0.29
CA SER A 245 15.91 15.35 0.42
C SER A 245 14.88 16.34 -0.16
N ALA A 246 13.99 15.85 -1.02
CA ALA A 246 12.89 16.63 -1.58
C ALA A 246 11.55 16.36 -0.89
N ILE A 247 11.49 15.63 0.23
CA ILE A 247 10.25 15.37 0.97
C ILE A 247 10.27 16.14 2.26
N VAL A 248 9.18 16.84 2.53
CA VAL A 248 8.85 17.33 3.87
C VAL A 248 7.76 16.42 4.43
N LEU A 249 8.07 15.67 5.48
CA LEU A 249 7.15 14.74 6.11
C LEU A 249 6.59 15.34 7.39
N THR A 250 5.27 15.53 7.45
CA THR A 250 4.57 15.88 8.69
C THR A 250 3.92 14.62 9.27
N VAL A 251 4.34 14.22 10.47
CA VAL A 251 3.66 13.19 11.26
C VAL A 251 2.70 13.87 12.24
N VAL A 252 1.42 13.54 12.11
CA VAL A 252 0.36 14.03 12.99
C VAL A 252 -0.12 12.86 13.83
N ARG A 253 0.15 12.92 15.13
CA ARG A 253 -0.43 11.99 16.08
C ARG A 253 -1.74 12.55 16.63
N LEU A 254 -2.84 11.83 16.41
CA LEU A 254 -4.13 12.15 17.02
C LEU A 254 -4.23 11.43 18.37
N ILE A 255 -4.50 12.20 19.43
CA ILE A 255 -4.62 11.69 20.79
C ILE A 255 -6.06 11.85 21.25
N GLU A 256 -6.65 10.76 21.72
CA GLU A 256 -8.01 10.78 22.27
C GLU A 256 -8.04 11.56 23.59
N ALA A 257 -8.91 12.56 23.70
CA ALA A 257 -9.00 13.44 24.88
C ALA A 257 -9.18 12.67 26.20
N ALA A 258 -9.95 11.58 26.20
CA ALA A 258 -10.19 10.76 27.39
C ALA A 258 -8.93 10.06 27.92
N THR A 259 -7.95 9.76 27.05
CA THR A 259 -6.70 9.11 27.45
C THR A 259 -5.79 10.02 28.29
N LEU A 260 -5.92 11.34 28.13
CA LEU A 260 -5.21 12.32 28.96
C LEU A 260 -5.75 12.31 30.39
N SER A 261 -7.06 12.12 30.57
CA SER A 261 -7.72 12.04 31.88
C SER A 261 -7.36 10.77 32.66
N GLN A 262 -7.23 9.63 31.97
CA GLN A 262 -6.87 8.35 32.60
C GLN A 262 -5.40 8.26 33.03
N SER A 263 -4.49 9.02 32.40
CA SER A 263 -3.09 9.12 32.84
C SER A 263 -2.92 9.74 34.24
N GLN A 264 -3.98 10.36 34.78
CA GLN A 264 -4.01 10.96 36.12
C GLN A 264 -4.78 10.13 37.16
N SER A 265 -5.39 9.01 36.79
CA SER A 265 -6.19 8.19 37.72
C SER A 265 -5.96 6.69 37.54
N ILE A 266 -4.87 6.18 38.11
CA ILE A 266 -4.75 4.75 38.39
C ILE A 266 -5.49 4.48 39.70
N SER A 267 -6.79 4.14 39.62
CA SER A 267 -7.48 3.48 40.73
C SER A 267 -8.76 2.77 40.29
N SER A 268 -8.72 1.43 40.39
CA SER A 268 -9.83 0.47 40.66
C SER A 268 -10.97 0.37 39.63
N VAL A 269 -11.58 -0.78 39.30
CA VAL A 269 -11.76 -2.08 39.96
C VAL A 269 -12.23 -3.11 38.89
N THR A 270 -11.90 -4.39 39.12
CA THR A 270 -12.60 -5.66 38.80
C THR A 270 -13.73 -5.68 37.75
N ASP A 271 -13.57 -6.48 36.67
CA ASP A 271 -14.38 -7.68 36.37
C ASP A 271 -14.03 -8.33 35.00
N ALA A 272 -14.15 -9.66 34.97
CA ALA A 272 -14.09 -10.58 33.82
C ALA A 272 -12.70 -10.99 33.27
N GLU A 273 -12.35 -12.25 33.50
CA GLU A 273 -11.10 -12.92 33.09
C GLU A 273 -10.89 -12.96 31.57
N ASN A 274 -11.93 -12.76 30.76
CA ASN A 274 -11.85 -12.65 29.29
C ASN A 274 -11.58 -11.21 28.80
N SER A 275 -11.82 -10.21 29.65
CA SER A 275 -11.50 -8.79 29.39
C SER A 275 -10.04 -8.47 29.72
N THR A 276 -9.36 -9.32 30.49
CA THR A 276 -7.99 -9.07 30.94
C THR A 276 -6.96 -9.26 29.83
N SER A 277 -7.15 -10.25 28.94
CA SER A 277 -6.27 -10.48 27.77
C SER A 277 -6.39 -9.37 26.73
N LEU A 278 -7.61 -8.96 26.40
CA LEU A 278 -7.85 -7.87 25.44
C LEU A 278 -7.31 -6.52 25.93
N LEU A 279 -7.41 -6.24 27.23
CA LEU A 279 -6.82 -5.04 27.84
C LEU A 279 -5.28 -5.11 27.87
N ALA A 280 -4.70 -6.29 28.11
CA ALA A 280 -3.26 -6.50 28.03
C ALA A 280 -2.73 -6.31 26.60
N ASP A 281 -3.40 -6.87 25.58
CA ASP A 281 -3.06 -6.68 24.17
C ASP A 281 -3.25 -5.22 23.73
N ALA A 282 -4.27 -4.54 24.28
CA ALA A 282 -4.48 -3.12 24.06
C ALA A 282 -3.30 -2.28 24.56
N GLN A 283 -2.84 -2.57 25.77
CA GLN A 283 -1.71 -1.90 26.41
C GLN A 283 -0.38 -2.20 25.71
N LEU A 284 -0.13 -3.46 25.35
CA LEU A 284 1.08 -3.86 24.61
C LEU A 284 1.18 -3.18 23.25
N ASP A 285 0.06 -3.04 22.53
CA ASP A 285 0.07 -2.31 21.27
C ASP A 285 0.30 -0.81 21.48
N LYS A 286 -0.23 -0.22 22.55
CA LYS A 286 0.08 1.17 22.90
C LYS A 286 1.57 1.37 23.21
N GLU A 287 2.19 0.44 23.92
CA GLU A 287 3.64 0.46 24.16
C GLU A 287 4.44 0.35 22.86
N ARG A 288 4.01 -0.51 21.94
CA ARG A 288 4.61 -0.62 20.60
C ARG A 288 4.43 0.65 19.77
N ASP A 289 3.29 1.31 19.89
CA ASP A 289 3.00 2.58 19.20
C ASP A 289 3.94 3.69 19.73
N GLU A 290 4.06 3.83 21.06
CA GLU A 290 4.98 4.79 21.68
C GLU A 290 6.43 4.51 21.29
N GLU A 291 6.86 3.25 21.30
CA GLU A 291 8.22 2.86 20.91
C GLU A 291 8.51 3.23 19.45
N ALA A 292 7.59 2.93 18.54
CA ALA A 292 7.75 3.24 17.12
C ALA A 292 7.86 4.76 16.87
N LEU A 293 6.99 5.56 17.51
CA LEU A 293 7.01 7.02 17.42
C LEU A 293 8.26 7.62 18.07
N ARG A 294 8.67 7.10 19.24
CA ARG A 294 9.87 7.55 19.95
C ARG A 294 11.11 7.31 19.12
N GLU A 295 11.24 6.13 18.51
CA GLU A 295 12.37 5.81 17.67
C GLU A 295 12.41 6.70 16.41
N PHE A 296 11.25 6.93 15.78
CA PHE A 296 11.12 7.86 14.65
C PHE A 296 11.56 9.28 15.01
N ARG A 297 11.02 9.82 16.11
CA ARG A 297 11.38 11.15 16.60
C ARG A 297 12.87 11.26 16.89
N LEU A 298 13.46 10.25 17.55
CA LEU A 298 14.89 10.26 17.89
C LEU A 298 15.77 10.28 16.63
N ARG A 299 15.37 9.59 15.55
CA ARG A 299 16.11 9.58 14.29
C ARG A 299 16.11 10.94 13.60
N PHE A 300 14.97 11.62 13.57
CA PHE A 300 14.77 12.83 12.79
C PHE A 300 14.72 14.12 13.64
N VAL A 301 15.15 14.05 14.90
CA VAL A 301 15.11 15.18 15.85
C VAL A 301 15.86 16.43 15.35
N SER A 302 16.88 16.25 14.52
CA SER A 302 17.68 17.35 13.94
C SER A 302 17.38 17.59 12.46
N ASP A 303 16.35 16.94 11.92
CA ASP A 303 15.98 17.05 10.52
C ASP A 303 14.79 18.01 10.34
N GLU A 304 15.06 19.18 9.76
CA GLU A 304 14.04 20.20 9.52
C GLU A 304 13.00 19.78 8.48
N SER A 305 13.28 18.74 7.67
CA SER A 305 12.29 18.22 6.72
C SER A 305 11.32 17.22 7.36
N VAL A 306 11.39 16.98 8.66
CA VAL A 306 10.44 16.13 9.39
C VAL A 306 9.80 16.92 10.52
N VAL A 307 8.49 17.11 10.43
CA VAL A 307 7.69 17.81 11.43
C VAL A 307 6.86 16.81 12.21
N PHE A 308 6.97 16.79 13.53
CA PHE A 308 6.11 16.00 14.39
C PHE A 308 5.12 16.90 15.12
N THR A 309 3.83 16.59 15.05
CA THR A 309 2.79 17.30 15.80
C THR A 309 1.84 16.33 16.50
N GLU A 310 1.38 16.71 17.69
CA GLU A 310 0.30 16.03 18.41
C GLU A 310 -0.94 16.92 18.39
N LYS A 311 -2.09 16.33 18.10
CA LYS A 311 -3.39 17.01 18.09
C LYS A 311 -4.35 16.19 18.93
N VAL A 312 -5.03 16.85 19.86
CA VAL A 312 -6.05 16.21 20.70
C VAL A 312 -7.38 16.28 19.97
N ALA A 313 -8.10 15.16 19.94
CA ALA A 313 -9.45 15.09 19.41
C ALA A 313 -10.33 14.28 20.39
N SER A 314 -11.58 14.69 20.52
CA SER A 314 -12.56 14.08 21.42
C SER A 314 -13.39 13.02 20.70
N ASP A 315 -13.58 13.17 19.38
CA ASP A 315 -14.37 12.27 18.55
C ASP A 315 -13.94 12.33 17.06
N GLY A 316 -14.67 11.60 16.21
CA GLY A 316 -14.47 11.62 14.76
C GLY A 316 -14.77 12.97 14.09
N GLY A 317 -15.66 13.79 14.65
CA GLY A 317 -15.95 15.13 14.14
C GLY A 317 -14.77 16.09 14.32
N GLU A 318 -14.16 16.09 15.50
CA GLU A 318 -12.93 16.85 15.76
C GLU A 318 -11.73 16.32 14.95
N THR A 319 -11.67 15.01 14.71
CA THR A 319 -10.70 14.39 13.80
C THR A 319 -10.86 14.94 12.38
N VAL A 320 -12.08 14.96 11.86
CA VAL A 320 -12.41 15.54 10.54
C VAL A 320 -12.03 17.03 10.49
N ALA A 321 -12.36 17.80 11.52
CA ALA A 321 -12.01 19.22 11.59
C ALA A 321 -10.49 19.43 11.55
N THR A 322 -9.73 18.61 12.28
CA THR A 322 -8.26 18.65 12.30
C THR A 322 -7.68 18.32 10.92
N LEU A 323 -8.19 17.29 10.24
CA LEU A 323 -7.72 16.93 8.90
C LEU A 323 -8.05 18.02 7.87
N ARG A 324 -9.22 18.64 7.96
CA ARG A 324 -9.61 19.78 7.09
C ARG A 324 -8.75 21.01 7.32
N GLU A 325 -8.34 21.30 8.57
CA GLU A 325 -7.41 22.38 8.91
C GLU A 325 -6.07 22.20 8.18
N MET A 326 -5.60 20.96 8.07
CA MET A 326 -4.36 20.61 7.36
C MET A 326 -4.50 20.77 5.83
N GLY A 327 -5.68 20.46 5.30
CA GLY A 327 -6.12 20.86 3.97
C GLY A 327 -5.27 20.35 2.80
N SER A 328 -5.09 21.20 1.79
CA SER A 328 -4.44 20.85 0.51
C SER A 328 -2.93 21.14 0.47
N ASN A 329 -2.32 21.38 1.63
CA ASN A 329 -0.88 21.67 1.71
C ASN A 329 0.00 20.43 1.46
N TYR A 330 -0.59 19.26 1.24
CA TYR A 330 0.07 17.97 1.14
C TYR A 330 -0.26 17.30 -0.20
N ASP A 331 0.76 16.73 -0.84
CA ASP A 331 0.61 15.96 -2.09
C ASP A 331 0.11 14.54 -1.83
N LEU A 332 0.50 13.97 -0.69
CA LEU A 332 0.22 12.59 -0.29
C LEU A 332 -0.12 12.50 1.19
N TYR A 333 -1.26 11.89 1.48
CA TYR A 333 -1.59 11.39 2.81
C TYR A 333 -1.24 9.91 2.91
N VAL A 334 -0.56 9.53 3.97
CA VAL A 334 -0.28 8.14 4.33
C VAL A 334 -1.05 7.84 5.61
N VAL A 335 -1.88 6.80 5.59
CA VAL A 335 -2.75 6.45 6.72
C VAL A 335 -2.81 4.93 6.88
N GLY A 336 -2.98 4.43 8.11
CA GLY A 336 -3.39 3.05 8.32
C GLY A 336 -4.84 2.84 7.89
N ARG A 337 -5.17 1.62 7.44
CA ARG A 337 -6.54 1.22 7.11
C ARG A 337 -7.42 1.15 8.36
N SER A 338 -6.89 0.62 9.45
CA SER A 338 -7.52 0.52 10.77
C SER A 338 -8.91 -0.10 10.73
N HIS A 339 -8.96 -1.44 10.61
CA HIS A 339 -10.18 -2.26 10.67
C HIS A 339 -10.34 -3.02 12.00
N VAL A 340 -9.27 -3.13 12.80
CA VAL A 340 -9.21 -4.08 13.93
C VAL A 340 -9.62 -3.46 15.27
N ARG A 341 -9.42 -2.15 15.45
CA ARG A 341 -9.77 -1.45 16.69
C ARG A 341 -10.73 -0.31 16.39
N LYS A 342 -11.90 -0.35 17.03
CA LYS A 342 -12.83 0.78 17.03
C LYS A 342 -12.22 1.88 17.89
N SER A 343 -11.87 3.00 17.26
CA SER A 343 -11.40 4.19 17.96
C SER A 343 -12.54 5.19 18.08
N VAL A 344 -12.66 5.89 19.22
CA VAL A 344 -13.60 7.00 19.37
C VAL A 344 -13.32 8.10 18.33
N LEU A 345 -12.06 8.22 17.90
CA LEU A 345 -11.62 9.14 16.86
C LEU A 345 -12.08 8.74 15.45
N THR A 346 -12.56 7.51 15.25
CA THR A 346 -13.05 7.02 13.95
C THR A 346 -14.52 6.59 13.95
N ALA A 347 -15.17 6.50 15.13
CA ALA A 347 -16.53 5.96 15.26
C ALA A 347 -17.56 6.62 14.32
N GLY A 348 -17.54 7.95 14.19
CA GLY A 348 -18.44 8.68 13.28
C GLY A 348 -18.01 8.68 11.80
N LEU A 349 -16.77 8.28 11.49
CA LEU A 349 -16.27 8.15 10.12
C LEU A 349 -16.61 6.77 9.54
N GLU A 350 -16.63 5.73 10.38
CA GLU A 350 -16.95 4.35 10.00
C GLU A 350 -18.38 4.22 9.47
N GLU A 351 -19.35 4.89 10.11
CA GLU A 351 -20.77 4.80 9.76
C GLU A 351 -21.11 5.42 8.40
N TRP A 352 -20.30 6.40 7.95
CA TRP A 352 -20.50 7.15 6.73
C TRP A 352 -19.54 6.72 5.62
N SER A 353 -18.85 5.60 5.79
CA SER A 353 -17.81 5.17 4.86
C SER A 353 -18.40 4.54 3.59
N GLU A 354 -17.98 5.04 2.42
CA GLU A 354 -18.36 4.51 1.11
C GLU A 354 -17.46 3.32 0.69
N PHE A 355 -16.16 3.44 0.96
CA PHE A 355 -15.13 2.47 0.57
C PHE A 355 -14.42 1.89 1.79
N GLN A 356 -14.99 0.83 2.37
CA GLN A 356 -14.42 0.09 3.50
C GLN A 356 -13.01 -0.47 3.24
N GLU A 357 -12.62 -0.65 1.97
CA GLU A 357 -11.25 -1.00 1.62
C GLU A 357 -10.21 0.07 2.01
N LEU A 358 -10.62 1.35 2.10
CA LEU A 358 -9.75 2.48 2.47
C LEU A 358 -9.72 2.76 3.97
N GLY A 359 -10.65 2.21 4.73
CA GLY A 359 -10.82 2.51 6.14
C GLY A 359 -11.35 3.94 6.39
N PRO A 360 -11.66 4.30 7.65
CA PRO A 360 -12.46 5.50 7.94
C PRO A 360 -11.77 6.81 7.53
N ILE A 361 -10.48 6.93 7.84
CA ILE A 361 -9.69 8.12 7.49
C ILE A 361 -9.38 8.15 5.99
N GLY A 362 -8.93 7.01 5.44
CA GLY A 362 -8.56 6.92 4.04
C GLY A 362 -9.74 7.20 3.10
N ASP A 363 -10.92 6.71 3.47
CA ASP A 363 -12.17 6.95 2.76
C ASP A 363 -12.61 8.42 2.83
N PHE A 364 -12.56 9.04 4.01
CA PHE A 364 -12.85 10.46 4.16
C PHE A 364 -11.91 11.34 3.33
N LEU A 365 -10.59 11.10 3.40
CA LEU A 365 -9.60 11.79 2.56
C LEU A 365 -9.80 11.48 1.07
N ALA A 366 -10.46 10.37 0.75
CA ALA A 366 -10.83 10.00 -0.60
C ALA A 366 -12.19 10.58 -1.07
N SER A 367 -12.99 11.10 -0.16
CA SER A 367 -14.29 11.68 -0.50
C SER A 367 -14.15 13.09 -1.10
N SER A 368 -15.13 13.49 -1.91
CA SER A 368 -15.33 14.88 -2.29
C SER A 368 -15.53 15.80 -1.08
N ASP A 369 -16.02 15.25 0.04
CA ASP A 369 -16.30 16.00 1.28
C ASP A 369 -15.05 16.52 1.98
N PHE A 370 -13.87 15.98 1.66
CA PHE A 370 -12.61 16.53 2.17
C PHE A 370 -12.32 17.92 1.57
N GLY A 371 -12.81 18.19 0.36
CA GLY A 371 -12.66 19.50 -0.30
C GLY A 371 -11.27 19.77 -0.88
N ALA A 372 -10.32 18.83 -0.79
CA ALA A 372 -8.99 18.95 -1.35
C ALA A 372 -8.63 17.76 -2.25
N LYS A 373 -7.91 18.05 -3.35
CA LYS A 373 -7.44 17.04 -4.30
C LYS A 373 -6.08 16.53 -3.85
N VAL A 374 -6.09 15.52 -2.98
CA VAL A 374 -4.88 14.90 -2.44
C VAL A 374 -4.84 13.41 -2.77
N SER A 375 -3.64 12.88 -3.00
CA SER A 375 -3.46 11.44 -3.15
C SER A 375 -3.39 10.79 -1.76
N VAL A 376 -3.85 9.55 -1.66
CA VAL A 376 -3.92 8.82 -0.38
C VAL A 376 -3.30 7.44 -0.55
N LEU A 377 -2.38 7.08 0.34
CA LEU A 377 -1.84 5.74 0.49
C LEU A 377 -2.39 5.15 1.79
N VAL A 378 -3.32 4.21 1.66
CA VAL A 378 -3.87 3.47 2.79
C VAL A 378 -3.06 2.20 2.98
N VAL A 379 -2.57 1.94 4.19
CA VAL A 379 -1.69 0.80 4.51
C VAL A 379 -2.38 -0.14 5.49
N GLN A 380 -2.35 -1.44 5.20
CA GLN A 380 -2.77 -2.50 6.10
C GLN A 380 -1.56 -3.38 6.42
N GLN A 381 -1.27 -3.56 7.70
CA GLN A 381 -0.18 -4.42 8.16
C GLN A 381 -0.54 -5.90 8.03
N TYR A 382 0.45 -6.72 7.68
CA TYR A 382 0.35 -8.16 7.90
C TYR A 382 0.52 -8.50 9.37
N VAL A 383 -0.54 -9.07 9.96
CA VAL A 383 -0.52 -9.69 11.27
C VAL A 383 -0.56 -11.21 11.08
N GLU A 384 0.41 -11.90 11.67
CA GLU A 384 0.45 -13.36 11.65
C GLU A 384 -0.77 -13.89 12.41
N ARG A 385 -1.68 -14.57 11.71
CA ARG A 385 -2.80 -15.24 12.36
C ARG A 385 -2.22 -16.44 13.11
N ASN A 386 -2.25 -16.37 14.44
CA ASN A 386 -1.93 -17.54 15.25
C ASN A 386 -2.95 -18.63 14.89
N LEU A 387 -2.45 -19.79 14.45
CA LEU A 387 -3.26 -20.98 14.09
C LEU A 387 -4.04 -21.57 15.29
N ALA A 388 -4.08 -20.89 16.44
CA ALA A 388 -4.79 -21.32 17.64
C ALA A 388 -6.28 -20.91 17.65
N ASP A 389 -6.70 -20.00 16.77
CA ASP A 389 -8.11 -19.55 16.67
C ASP A 389 -8.88 -20.29 15.54
N ALA A 390 -8.32 -21.39 15.03
CA ALA A 390 -8.88 -22.18 13.95
C ALA A 390 -9.05 -23.66 14.36
N ASP A 391 -9.66 -23.90 15.52
CA ASP A 391 -10.24 -25.19 15.91
C ASP A 391 -11.64 -24.99 16.53
#